data_AF-A0A7S1ZIP9-F1
#
_entry.id   AF-A0A7S1ZIP9-F1
#
_cell.length_a   1.000
_cell.length_b   1.000
_cell.length_c   1.000
_cell.angle_alpha   90.00
_cell.angle_beta   90.00
_cell.angle_gamma   90.00
#
_symmetry.space_group_name_H-M   'P 1'
#
loop_
_entity.id
_entity.type
_entity.pdbx_description
1 polymer ?
#
loop_
_entity_poly.entity_id
_entity_poly.type
_entity_poly.pdbx_seq_one_letter_code
_entity_poly.pdbx_strand_id
1 'polypeptide(L)'
;SAALTLPSMTHADPDVRSASTSAKDALKGAFDAAFARPELFGALSEAVATTAAAAADDDGDEDTRLETEMLRRFRRNGCGLEDGAKRAELSEKRAEIERTCSAFCASINDCSTVLTFTEDELDGVPDVARYSAVGEKEGGGVRRKVSLKAPDAMPVLQFCRNADTRKAVAVAMAEKCQSENTPRFLDVVRLRDECASILGAGSHAAFALE
;
A
#
# COMPACT_ATOMS: atom_id res chain seq x y z
N SER A 1 0.20 15.31 -13.27
CA SER A 1 -0.93 15.78 -14.10
C SER A 1 -1.98 14.68 -14.17
N ALA A 2 -3.24 14.97 -13.83
CA ALA A 2 -4.32 13.99 -13.87
C ALA A 2 -4.53 13.39 -15.27
N ALA A 3 -4.26 14.16 -16.32
CA ALA A 3 -4.35 13.70 -17.71
C ALA A 3 -3.42 12.50 -18.01
N LEU A 4 -2.28 12.39 -17.31
CA LEU A 4 -1.31 11.31 -17.50
C LEU A 4 -1.62 10.08 -16.64
N THR A 5 -2.23 10.27 -15.46
CA THR A 5 -2.36 9.20 -14.45
C THR A 5 -3.77 8.59 -14.38
N LEU A 6 -4.81 9.36 -14.70
CA LEU A 6 -6.20 8.88 -14.66
C LEU A 6 -6.50 7.77 -15.69
N PRO A 7 -5.95 7.79 -16.92
CA PRO A 7 -6.25 6.76 -17.91
C PRO A 7 -5.92 5.34 -17.43
N SER A 8 -4.91 5.15 -16.58
CA SER A 8 -4.55 3.85 -15.99
C SER A 8 -5.72 3.09 -15.35
N MET A 9 -6.72 3.81 -14.84
CA MET A 9 -7.85 3.22 -14.11
C MET A 9 -9.15 3.11 -14.92
N THR A 10 -9.30 3.91 -15.98
CA THR A 10 -10.61 4.11 -16.63
C THR A 10 -10.60 3.94 -18.14
N HIS A 11 -9.44 3.99 -18.80
CA HIS A 11 -9.39 3.95 -20.26
C HIS A 11 -9.69 2.54 -20.78
N ALA A 12 -10.44 2.43 -21.88
CA ALA A 12 -10.86 1.13 -22.44
C ALA A 12 -9.69 0.34 -23.05
N ASP A 13 -8.74 1.02 -23.67
CA ASP A 13 -7.55 0.43 -24.29
C ASP A 13 -6.50 -0.02 -23.24
N PRO A 14 -6.10 -1.31 -23.20
CA PRO A 14 -5.08 -1.82 -22.30
C PRO A 14 -3.69 -1.18 -22.48
N ASP A 15 -3.30 -0.82 -23.70
CA ASP A 15 -1.97 -0.26 -23.97
C ASP A 15 -1.88 1.16 -23.41
N VAL A 16 -2.96 1.94 -23.53
CA VAL A 16 -3.07 3.27 -22.91
C VAL A 16 -3.04 3.17 -21.39
N ARG A 17 -3.71 2.16 -20.79
CA ARG A 17 -3.64 1.95 -19.33
C ARG A 17 -2.22 1.62 -18.89
N SER A 18 -1.53 0.74 -19.61
CA SER A 18 -0.13 0.37 -19.35
C SER A 18 0.80 1.59 -19.43
N ALA A 19 0.72 2.37 -20.51
CA ALA A 19 1.51 3.59 -20.69
C ALA A 19 1.24 4.62 -19.57
N SER A 20 -0.02 4.77 -19.16
CA SER A 20 -0.41 5.66 -18.06
C SER A 20 0.14 5.20 -16.71
N THR A 21 0.18 3.89 -16.43
CA THR A 21 0.82 3.33 -15.23
C THR A 21 2.33 3.65 -15.22
N SER A 22 3.03 3.42 -16.33
CA SER A 22 4.46 3.75 -16.44
C SER A 22 4.72 5.26 -16.26
N ALA A 23 3.86 6.12 -16.82
CA ALA A 23 3.96 7.57 -16.64
C ALA A 23 3.72 7.99 -15.18
N LYS A 24 2.79 7.32 -14.47
CA LYS A 24 2.53 7.56 -13.05
C LYS A 24 3.77 7.21 -12.21
N ASP A 25 4.40 6.08 -12.47
CA ASP A 25 5.60 5.64 -11.75
C ASP A 25 6.78 6.59 -11.99
N ALA A 26 7.00 7.01 -13.24
CA ALA A 26 8.02 8.00 -13.58
C ALA A 26 7.75 9.36 -12.90
N LEU A 27 6.50 9.82 -12.88
CA LEU A 27 6.13 11.07 -12.22
C LEU A 27 6.35 11.00 -10.71
N LYS A 28 5.96 9.88 -10.06
CA LYS A 28 6.23 9.63 -8.64
C LYS A 28 7.74 9.72 -8.36
N GLY A 29 8.54 8.97 -9.12
CA GLY A 29 10.00 8.96 -8.97
C GLY A 29 10.64 10.34 -9.16
N ALA A 30 10.15 11.14 -10.10
CA ALA A 30 10.62 12.51 -10.30
C ALA A 30 10.33 13.42 -9.10
N PHE A 31 9.13 13.32 -8.50
CA PHE A 31 8.80 14.06 -7.29
C PHE A 31 9.63 13.61 -6.09
N ASP A 32 9.78 12.30 -5.89
CA ASP A 32 10.58 11.73 -4.80
C ASP A 32 12.04 12.19 -4.91
N ALA A 33 12.61 12.14 -6.11
CA ALA A 33 13.96 12.64 -6.38
C ALA A 33 14.08 14.15 -6.11
N ALA A 34 13.10 14.96 -6.53
CA ALA A 34 13.14 16.41 -6.29
C ALA A 34 13.16 16.73 -4.79
N PHE A 35 12.34 16.05 -3.98
CA PHE A 35 12.28 16.27 -2.53
C PHE A 35 13.38 15.56 -1.74
N ALA A 36 14.27 14.81 -2.40
CA ALA A 36 15.48 14.23 -1.80
C ALA A 36 16.74 15.08 -2.04
N ARG A 37 16.65 16.18 -2.82
CA ARG A 37 17.80 17.03 -3.19
C ARG A 37 18.18 18.00 -2.07
N PRO A 38 19.35 17.85 -1.44
CA PRO A 38 19.79 18.73 -0.36
C PRO A 38 20.01 20.17 -0.82
N GLU A 39 20.41 20.37 -2.09
CA GLU A 39 20.67 21.71 -2.62
C GLU A 39 19.38 22.52 -2.74
N LEU A 40 18.28 21.87 -3.15
CA LEU A 40 16.96 22.51 -3.21
C LEU A 40 16.43 22.84 -1.82
N PHE A 41 16.65 21.94 -0.85
CA PHE A 41 16.31 22.20 0.54
C PHE A 41 17.10 23.38 1.12
N GLY A 42 18.41 23.45 0.84
CA GLY A 42 19.27 24.56 1.27
C GLY A 42 18.83 25.89 0.69
N ALA A 43 18.62 25.96 -0.63
CA ALA A 43 18.15 27.16 -1.31
C ALA A 43 16.79 27.64 -0.79
N LEU A 44 15.83 26.72 -0.58
CA LEU A 44 14.53 27.06 -0.01
C LEU A 44 14.67 27.54 1.43
N SER A 45 15.49 26.89 2.25
CA SER A 45 15.70 27.29 3.65
C SER A 45 16.31 28.69 3.76
N GLU A 46 17.27 29.03 2.90
CA GLU A 46 17.88 30.36 2.84
C GLU A 46 16.89 31.42 2.37
N ALA A 47 16.10 31.11 1.34
CA ALA A 47 15.06 32.02 0.84
C ALA A 47 14.04 32.34 1.94
N VAL A 48 13.50 31.32 2.61
CA VAL A 48 12.53 31.46 3.72
C VAL A 48 13.12 32.25 4.88
N ALA A 49 14.38 32.01 5.24
CA ALA A 49 15.05 32.79 6.29
C ALA A 49 15.21 34.27 5.91
N THR A 50 15.42 34.56 4.62
CA THR A 50 15.58 35.92 4.11
C THR A 50 14.25 36.66 4.05
N THR A 51 13.18 36.02 3.56
CA THR A 51 11.82 36.60 3.58
C THR A 51 11.32 36.82 4.99
N ALA A 52 11.50 35.86 5.91
CA ALA A 52 11.13 36.04 7.31
C ALA A 52 11.88 37.19 8.00
N ALA A 53 13.12 37.49 7.59
CA ALA A 53 13.87 38.64 8.11
C ALA A 53 13.45 39.98 7.48
N ALA A 54 12.80 39.96 6.32
CA ALA A 54 12.33 41.13 5.57
C ALA A 54 10.84 41.44 5.80
N ALA A 55 10.05 40.46 6.23
CA ALA A 55 8.62 40.59 6.49
C ALA A 55 8.37 41.32 7.82
N ALA A 56 8.15 42.64 7.73
CA ALA A 56 7.70 43.46 8.85
C ALA A 56 6.17 43.46 9.01
N ASP A 57 5.41 43.21 7.94
CA ASP A 57 3.94 43.13 7.96
C ASP A 57 3.46 42.39 6.69
N ASP A 58 2.59 41.39 6.85
CA ASP A 58 1.70 40.83 5.79
C ASP A 58 2.26 39.80 4.78
N ASP A 59 3.06 38.81 5.20
CA ASP A 59 3.04 37.53 4.46
C ASP A 59 1.68 36.86 4.70
N GLY A 60 0.90 36.67 3.64
CA GLY A 60 -0.41 36.02 3.74
C GLY A 60 -0.26 34.61 4.32
N ASP A 61 -1.19 34.21 5.20
CA ASP A 61 -1.20 32.92 5.91
C ASP A 61 -0.94 31.70 4.99
N GLU A 62 -1.33 31.79 3.71
CA GLU A 62 -1.10 30.74 2.71
C GLU A 62 0.35 30.59 2.26
N ASP A 63 1.10 31.69 2.08
CA ASP A 63 2.49 31.65 1.63
C ASP A 63 3.39 31.10 2.74
N THR A 64 3.24 31.60 3.97
CA THR A 64 3.94 31.05 5.15
C THR A 64 3.63 29.57 5.36
N ARG A 65 2.36 29.16 5.15
CA ARG A 65 1.97 27.76 5.22
C ARG A 65 2.64 26.93 4.13
N LEU A 66 2.69 27.42 2.88
CA LEU A 66 3.34 26.73 1.77
C LEU A 66 4.83 26.50 2.06
N GLU A 67 5.55 27.53 2.50
CA GLU A 67 6.96 27.44 2.88
C GLU A 67 7.20 26.41 3.98
N THR A 68 6.39 26.48 5.04
CA THR A 68 6.46 25.56 6.18
C THR A 68 6.24 24.11 5.76
N GLU A 69 5.20 23.84 4.96
CA GLU A 69 4.88 22.49 4.47
C GLU A 69 5.93 21.96 3.50
N MET A 70 6.50 22.81 2.63
CA MET A 70 7.58 22.42 1.72
C MET A 70 8.85 22.05 2.48
N LEU A 71 9.29 22.90 3.43
CA LEU A 71 10.45 22.60 4.28
C LEU A 71 10.23 21.33 5.12
N ARG A 72 9.02 21.15 5.67
CA ARG A 72 8.63 19.93 6.39
C ARG A 72 8.73 18.72 5.48
N ARG A 73 8.27 18.79 4.24
CA ARG A 73 8.37 17.68 3.28
C ARG A 73 9.82 17.30 2.97
N PHE A 74 10.72 18.27 2.78
CA PHE A 74 12.16 18.00 2.61
C PHE A 74 12.78 17.37 3.84
N ARG A 75 12.48 17.88 5.05
CA ARG A 75 12.98 17.30 6.31
C ARG A 75 12.50 15.86 6.49
N ARG A 76 11.22 15.59 6.20
CA ARG A 76 10.65 14.24 6.22
C ARG A 76 11.31 13.31 5.19
N ASN A 77 11.98 13.82 4.17
CA ASN A 77 12.79 13.04 3.23
C ASN A 77 14.27 12.96 3.60
N GLY A 78 14.65 13.44 4.78
CA GLY A 78 16.00 13.36 5.29
C GLY A 78 16.94 14.47 4.81
N CYS A 79 16.46 15.46 4.05
CA CYS A 79 17.32 16.57 3.59
C CYS A 79 17.86 17.44 4.74
N GLY A 80 17.22 17.39 5.91
CA GLY A 80 17.71 18.05 7.13
C GLY A 80 18.79 17.28 7.88
N LEU A 81 19.17 16.07 7.43
CA LEU A 81 20.26 15.30 8.03
C LEU A 81 21.59 15.77 7.46
N GLU A 82 22.50 16.21 8.33
CA GLU A 82 23.86 16.63 7.93
C GLU A 82 24.67 15.44 7.38
N ASP A 83 24.51 14.27 8.01
CA ASP A 83 25.21 13.05 7.65
C ASP A 83 24.70 12.46 6.33
N GLY A 84 25.55 12.48 5.30
CA GLY A 84 25.29 11.87 4.00
C GLY A 84 25.07 10.35 4.05
N ALA A 85 25.74 9.65 4.97
CA ALA A 85 25.57 8.21 5.13
C ALA A 85 24.18 7.87 5.67
N LYS A 86 23.69 8.62 6.66
CA LYS A 86 22.31 8.46 7.18
C LYS A 86 21.25 8.73 6.13
N ARG A 87 21.49 9.70 5.23
CA ARG A 87 20.58 9.97 4.10
C ARG A 87 20.54 8.81 3.11
N ALA A 88 21.69 8.25 2.76
CA ALA A 88 21.78 7.09 1.89
C ALA A 88 21.10 5.86 2.53
N GLU A 89 21.37 5.61 3.81
CA GLU A 89 20.73 4.55 4.60
C GLU A 89 19.21 4.69 4.65
N LEU A 90 18.69 5.91 4.92
CA LEU A 90 17.26 6.18 4.90
C LEU A 90 16.64 5.88 3.53
N SER A 91 17.30 6.30 2.46
CA SER A 91 16.84 6.05 1.09
C SER A 91 16.78 4.56 0.76
N GLU A 92 17.81 3.80 1.15
CA GLU A 92 17.86 2.35 0.94
C GLU A 92 16.74 1.63 1.71
N LYS A 93 16.57 1.94 3.00
CA LYS A 93 15.51 1.35 3.82
C LYS A 93 14.12 1.66 3.28
N ARG A 94 13.89 2.89 2.78
CA ARG A 94 12.62 3.27 2.15
C ARG A 94 12.36 2.50 0.86
N ALA A 95 13.37 2.38 0.00
CA ALA A 95 13.26 1.57 -1.21
C ALA A 95 12.92 0.11 -0.87
N GLU A 96 13.53 -0.44 0.19
CA GLU A 96 13.20 -1.78 0.66
C GLU A 96 11.76 -1.87 1.17
N ILE A 97 11.30 -0.93 2.00
CA ILE A 97 9.90 -0.87 2.44
C ILE A 97 8.95 -0.87 1.23
N GLU A 98 9.23 -0.09 0.20
CA GLU A 98 8.38 -0.02 -1.01
C GLU A 98 8.36 -1.35 -1.76
N ARG A 99 9.51 -2.00 -1.94
CA ARG A 99 9.61 -3.33 -2.56
C ARG A 99 8.84 -4.38 -1.76
N THR A 100 9.04 -4.42 -0.44
CA THR A 100 8.38 -5.38 0.45
C THR A 100 6.86 -5.16 0.48
N CYS A 101 6.39 -3.91 0.54
CA CYS A 101 4.95 -3.59 0.48
C CYS A 101 4.34 -4.03 -0.86
N SER A 102 5.05 -3.81 -1.97
CA SER A 102 4.60 -4.22 -3.30
C SER A 102 4.49 -5.74 -3.40
N ALA A 103 5.49 -6.48 -2.91
CA ALA A 103 5.48 -7.94 -2.87
C ALA A 103 4.35 -8.48 -1.95
N PHE A 104 4.09 -7.83 -0.82
CA PHE A 104 3.00 -8.18 0.09
C PHE A 104 1.64 -8.10 -0.61
N CYS A 105 1.39 -7.00 -1.33
CA CYS A 105 0.17 -6.79 -2.11
C CYS A 105 0.05 -7.79 -3.27
N ALA A 106 1.15 -8.04 -3.99
CA ALA A 106 1.19 -9.00 -5.09
C ALA A 106 0.77 -10.41 -4.63
N SER A 107 1.31 -10.90 -3.51
CA SER A 107 0.91 -12.20 -2.96
C SER A 107 -0.59 -12.31 -2.67
N ILE A 108 -1.24 -11.24 -2.18
CA ILE A 108 -2.69 -11.24 -1.94
C ILE A 108 -3.48 -11.24 -3.26
N ASN A 109 -3.01 -10.47 -4.25
CA ASN A 109 -3.64 -10.38 -5.56
C ASN A 109 -3.56 -11.71 -6.32
N ASP A 110 -2.41 -12.38 -6.26
CA ASP A 110 -2.12 -13.64 -6.94
C ASP A 110 -2.62 -14.88 -6.17
N CYS A 111 -3.10 -14.69 -4.94
CA CYS A 111 -3.67 -15.76 -4.13
C CYS A 111 -4.83 -16.45 -4.86
N SER A 112 -4.61 -17.72 -5.18
CA SER A 112 -5.54 -18.61 -5.89
C SER A 112 -6.07 -19.74 -5.01
N THR A 113 -5.93 -19.61 -3.68
CA THR A 113 -6.44 -20.58 -2.72
C THR A 113 -7.95 -20.74 -2.88
N VAL A 114 -8.37 -22.01 -2.97
CA VAL A 114 -9.77 -22.42 -3.06
C VAL A 114 -10.07 -23.48 -2.02
N LEU A 115 -11.27 -23.42 -1.47
CA LEU A 115 -11.85 -24.49 -0.66
C LEU A 115 -12.92 -25.20 -1.47
N THR A 116 -13.11 -26.49 -1.22
CA THR A 116 -14.12 -27.31 -1.92
C THR A 116 -15.14 -27.84 -0.94
N PHE A 117 -16.41 -27.57 -1.22
CA PHE A 117 -17.54 -28.00 -0.40
C PHE A 117 -18.57 -28.74 -1.26
N THR A 118 -19.33 -29.67 -0.69
CA THR A 118 -20.54 -30.20 -1.34
C THR A 118 -21.61 -29.12 -1.38
N GLU A 119 -22.66 -29.31 -2.20
CA GLU A 119 -23.78 -28.37 -2.22
C GLU A 119 -24.54 -28.33 -0.89
N ASP A 120 -24.65 -29.47 -0.19
CA ASP A 120 -25.23 -29.56 1.15
C ASP A 120 -24.41 -28.78 2.20
N GLU A 121 -23.07 -28.83 2.09
CA GLU A 121 -22.16 -28.03 2.93
C GLU A 121 -22.34 -26.52 2.69
N LEU A 122 -22.93 -26.11 1.57
CA LEU A 122 -23.23 -24.72 1.19
C LEU A 122 -24.70 -24.33 1.38
N ASP A 123 -25.48 -25.09 2.16
CA ASP A 123 -26.89 -24.75 2.43
C ASP A 123 -27.05 -23.31 2.93
N GLY A 124 -28.04 -22.60 2.37
CA GLY A 124 -28.35 -21.20 2.64
C GLY A 124 -27.61 -20.19 1.75
N VAL A 125 -26.53 -20.57 1.05
CA VAL A 125 -25.84 -19.67 0.12
C VAL A 125 -26.68 -19.45 -1.14
N PRO A 126 -26.97 -18.20 -1.54
CA PRO A 126 -27.66 -17.93 -2.80
C PRO A 126 -26.80 -18.33 -4.00
N ASP A 127 -27.44 -18.91 -5.03
CA ASP A 127 -26.82 -19.24 -6.32
C ASP A 127 -25.53 -20.07 -6.19
N VAL A 128 -25.60 -21.21 -5.51
CA VAL A 128 -24.49 -22.16 -5.37
C VAL A 128 -23.95 -22.64 -6.73
N ALA A 129 -24.80 -22.63 -7.76
CA ALA A 129 -24.43 -23.06 -9.10
C ALA A 129 -23.37 -22.17 -9.78
N ARG A 130 -23.24 -20.89 -9.36
CA ARG A 130 -22.21 -19.97 -9.87
C ARG A 130 -20.78 -20.41 -9.55
N TYR A 131 -20.60 -21.19 -8.48
CA TYR A 131 -19.30 -21.73 -8.12
C TYR A 131 -18.93 -22.88 -9.08
N SER A 132 -17.70 -22.88 -9.57
CA SER A 132 -17.24 -23.92 -10.49
C SER A 132 -17.31 -25.30 -9.84
N ALA A 133 -17.93 -26.26 -10.54
CA ALA A 133 -17.98 -27.64 -10.12
C ALA A 133 -16.61 -28.32 -10.26
N VAL A 134 -16.27 -29.16 -9.30
CA VAL A 134 -15.20 -30.16 -9.37
C VAL A 134 -15.92 -31.49 -9.40
N GLY A 135 -15.58 -32.35 -10.37
CA GLY A 135 -16.28 -33.61 -10.61
C GLY A 135 -16.43 -34.48 -9.35
N GLU A 136 -17.33 -35.44 -9.42
CA GLU A 136 -17.63 -36.35 -8.31
C GLU A 136 -16.35 -37.07 -7.86
N LYS A 137 -15.84 -36.73 -6.67
CA LYS A 137 -14.95 -37.64 -5.95
C LYS A 137 -15.83 -38.73 -5.35
N GLU A 138 -15.42 -39.98 -5.54
CA GLU A 138 -16.10 -41.22 -5.17
C GLU A 138 -17.10 -41.05 -4.01
N GLY A 139 -18.40 -41.10 -4.33
CA GLY A 139 -19.50 -41.25 -3.37
C GLY A 139 -20.05 -39.97 -2.72
N GLY A 140 -19.57 -38.77 -3.05
CA GLY A 140 -19.92 -37.52 -2.33
C GLY A 140 -20.72 -36.44 -3.06
N GLY A 141 -21.21 -36.70 -4.28
CA GLY A 141 -21.91 -35.70 -5.10
C GLY A 141 -21.02 -34.58 -5.66
N VAL A 142 -21.64 -33.60 -6.32
CA VAL A 142 -20.94 -32.46 -6.95
C VAL A 142 -20.34 -31.54 -5.87
N ARG A 143 -19.04 -31.24 -5.99
CA ARG A 143 -18.37 -30.27 -5.12
C ARG A 143 -18.14 -28.95 -5.84
N ARG A 144 -18.20 -27.85 -5.11
CA ARG A 144 -18.09 -26.47 -5.61
C ARG A 144 -16.81 -25.83 -5.07
N LYS A 145 -16.04 -25.17 -5.94
CA LYS A 145 -14.86 -24.38 -5.55
C LYS A 145 -15.30 -23.00 -5.07
N VAL A 146 -14.98 -22.69 -3.82
CA VAL A 146 -15.13 -21.35 -3.25
C VAL A 146 -13.75 -20.72 -3.16
N SER A 147 -13.50 -19.67 -3.94
CA SER A 147 -12.26 -18.89 -3.80
C SER A 147 -12.31 -17.98 -2.58
N LEU A 148 -11.15 -17.53 -2.11
CA LEU A 148 -11.06 -16.54 -1.04
C LEU A 148 -11.26 -15.09 -1.52
N LYS A 149 -11.70 -14.88 -2.76
CA LYS A 149 -12.02 -13.54 -3.28
C LYS A 149 -13.38 -13.10 -2.73
N ALA A 150 -13.54 -11.79 -2.51
CA ALA A 150 -14.73 -11.26 -1.84
C ALA A 150 -16.07 -11.67 -2.48
N PRO A 151 -16.22 -11.68 -3.83
CA PRO A 151 -17.48 -12.12 -4.46
C PRO A 151 -17.86 -13.58 -4.15
N ASP A 152 -16.88 -14.44 -3.84
CA ASP A 152 -17.09 -15.87 -3.60
C ASP A 152 -17.24 -16.17 -2.11
N ALA A 153 -16.32 -15.65 -1.29
CA ALA A 153 -16.25 -15.96 0.14
C ALA A 153 -17.31 -15.23 0.98
N MET A 154 -17.64 -13.97 0.65
CA MET A 154 -18.58 -13.19 1.46
C MET A 154 -19.98 -13.80 1.52
N PRO A 155 -20.57 -14.30 0.42
CA PRO A 155 -21.87 -14.96 0.49
C PRO A 155 -21.88 -16.23 1.35
N VAL A 156 -20.77 -16.98 1.37
CA VAL A 156 -20.64 -18.14 2.27
C VAL A 156 -20.63 -17.69 3.72
N LEU A 157 -19.85 -16.65 4.06
CA LEU A 157 -19.78 -16.13 5.43
C LEU A 157 -21.11 -15.53 5.92
N GLN A 158 -21.89 -14.93 5.01
CA GLN A 158 -23.14 -14.25 5.36
C GLN A 158 -24.35 -15.17 5.42
N PHE A 159 -24.47 -16.11 4.48
CA PHE A 159 -25.73 -16.85 4.26
C PHE A 159 -25.63 -18.35 4.51
N CYS A 160 -24.43 -18.94 4.48
CA CYS A 160 -24.29 -20.37 4.72
C CYS A 160 -24.75 -20.72 6.13
N ARG A 161 -25.66 -21.68 6.28
CA ARG A 161 -26.16 -22.13 7.58
C ARG A 161 -25.17 -23.03 8.32
N ASN A 162 -24.35 -23.78 7.58
CA ASN A 162 -23.35 -24.66 8.15
C ASN A 162 -22.21 -23.86 8.82
N ALA A 163 -22.07 -24.02 10.14
CA ALA A 163 -21.08 -23.30 10.92
C ALA A 163 -19.63 -23.73 10.60
N ASP A 164 -19.41 -25.00 10.29
CA ASP A 164 -18.09 -25.53 9.97
C ASP A 164 -17.61 -25.02 8.62
N THR A 165 -18.50 -24.92 7.63
CA THR A 165 -18.21 -24.28 6.34
C THR A 165 -17.82 -22.82 6.52
N ARG A 166 -18.61 -22.04 7.28
CA ARG A 166 -18.29 -20.64 7.58
C ARG A 166 -16.94 -20.51 8.29
N LYS A 167 -16.67 -21.38 9.27
CA LYS A 167 -15.41 -21.41 10.02
C LYS A 167 -14.22 -21.70 9.11
N ALA A 168 -14.33 -22.71 8.24
CA ALA A 168 -13.27 -23.07 7.30
C ALA A 168 -12.94 -21.91 6.36
N VAL A 169 -13.95 -21.24 5.79
CA VAL A 169 -13.75 -20.06 4.94
C VAL A 169 -13.13 -18.90 5.73
N ALA A 170 -13.62 -18.61 6.94
CA ALA A 170 -13.11 -17.52 7.77
C ALA A 170 -11.64 -17.72 8.15
N VAL A 171 -11.26 -18.94 8.57
CA VAL A 171 -9.87 -19.29 8.90
C VAL A 171 -8.98 -19.16 7.68
N ALA A 172 -9.38 -19.75 6.54
CA ALA A 172 -8.59 -19.65 5.31
C ALA A 172 -8.45 -18.19 4.82
N MET A 173 -9.46 -17.35 5.01
CA MET A 173 -9.35 -15.91 4.72
C MET A 173 -8.38 -15.19 5.65
N ALA A 174 -8.36 -15.54 6.94
CA ALA A 174 -7.48 -14.93 7.95
C ALA A 174 -6.01 -15.37 7.77
N GLU A 175 -5.77 -16.61 7.32
CA GLU A 175 -4.44 -17.18 7.09
C GLU A 175 -3.91 -16.92 5.67
N LYS A 176 -4.65 -16.14 4.87
CA LYS A 176 -4.32 -15.86 3.47
C LYS A 176 -2.90 -15.30 3.33
N CYS A 177 -2.05 -16.04 2.60
CA CYS A 177 -0.64 -15.70 2.32
C CYS A 177 0.20 -15.51 3.59
N GLN A 178 -0.20 -16.08 4.73
CA GLN A 178 0.46 -15.86 6.02
C GLN A 178 1.94 -16.25 5.97
N SER A 179 2.29 -17.38 5.36
CA SER A 179 3.66 -17.86 5.22
C SER A 179 4.61 -16.85 4.58
N GLU A 180 4.15 -16.17 3.52
CA GLU A 180 4.93 -15.21 2.77
C GLU A 180 4.85 -13.80 3.37
N ASN A 181 3.68 -13.41 3.90
CA ASN A 181 3.40 -12.03 4.28
C ASN A 181 3.68 -11.70 5.74
N THR A 182 3.65 -12.67 6.66
CA THR A 182 4.07 -12.44 8.06
C THR A 182 5.52 -11.97 8.17
N PRO A 183 6.54 -12.62 7.57
CA PRO A 183 7.92 -12.12 7.66
C PRO A 183 8.07 -10.74 7.02
N ARG A 184 7.47 -10.51 5.85
CA ARG A 184 7.46 -9.20 5.17
C ARG A 184 6.87 -8.09 6.03
N PHE A 185 5.77 -8.38 6.73
CA PHE A 185 5.14 -7.44 7.64
C PHE A 185 6.08 -7.05 8.79
N LEU A 186 6.71 -8.04 9.43
CA LEU A 186 7.66 -7.81 10.51
C LEU A 186 8.88 -7.00 10.05
N ASP A 187 9.42 -7.31 8.87
CA ASP A 187 10.52 -6.55 8.28
C ASP A 187 10.15 -5.09 8.02
N VAL A 188 8.96 -4.83 7.45
CA VAL A 188 8.47 -3.46 7.22
C VAL A 188 8.27 -2.71 8.54
N VAL A 189 7.76 -3.35 9.59
CA VAL A 189 7.60 -2.73 10.92
C VAL A 189 8.97 -2.31 11.46
N ARG A 190 9.96 -3.21 11.41
CA ARG A 190 11.34 -2.92 11.84
C ARG A 190 11.95 -1.78 11.02
N LEU A 191 11.90 -1.87 9.70
CA LEU A 191 12.48 -0.85 8.81
C LEU A 191 11.84 0.53 9.01
N ARG A 192 10.53 0.59 9.28
CA ARG A 192 9.81 1.85 9.57
C ARG A 192 10.28 2.49 10.87
N ASP A 193 10.55 1.69 11.89
CA ASP A 193 11.08 2.16 13.18
C ASP A 193 12.53 2.65 13.05
N GLU A 194 13.36 1.93 12.30
CA GLU A 194 14.72 2.35 11.96
C GLU A 194 14.72 3.68 11.18
N CYS A 195 13.84 3.84 10.18
CA CYS A 195 13.68 5.10 9.45
C CYS A 195 13.27 6.26 10.36
N ALA A 196 12.34 6.02 11.30
CA ALA A 196 11.92 7.03 12.26
C ALA A 196 13.07 7.45 13.18
N SER A 197 13.85 6.47 13.66
CA SER A 197 15.04 6.71 14.48
C SER A 197 16.11 7.53 13.76
N ILE A 198 16.37 7.24 12.47
CA ILE A 198 17.29 8.04 11.64
C ILE A 198 16.83 9.50 11.52
N LEU A 199 15.52 9.71 11.43
CA LEU A 199 14.89 11.03 11.35
C LEU A 199 14.71 11.71 12.71
N GLY A 200 15.12 11.08 13.82
CA GLY A 200 15.02 11.63 15.17
C GLY A 200 13.63 11.55 15.80
N ALA A 201 12.70 10.77 15.23
CA ALA A 201 11.38 10.55 15.79
C ALA A 201 11.38 9.35 16.76
N GLY A 202 10.59 9.44 17.82
CA GLY A 202 10.52 8.39 18.86
C GLY A 202 9.82 7.09 18.44
N SER A 203 9.08 7.11 17.32
CA SER A 203 8.50 5.92 16.68
C SER A 203 8.02 6.27 15.27
N HIS A 204 7.75 5.24 14.45
CA HIS A 204 7.08 5.45 13.17
C HIS A 204 5.71 6.14 13.31
N ALA A 205 4.94 5.81 14.36
CA ALA A 205 3.62 6.40 14.59
C ALA A 205 3.72 7.89 14.92
N ALA A 206 4.70 8.28 15.76
CA ALA A 206 4.96 9.69 16.06
C ALA A 206 5.34 10.46 14.80
N PHE A 207 6.25 9.92 13.98
CA PHE A 207 6.61 10.50 12.69
C PHE A 207 5.42 10.63 11.72
N ALA A 208 4.50 9.66 11.72
CA ALA A 208 3.34 9.67 10.82
C ALA A 208 2.27 10.72 11.23
N LEU A 209 2.14 11.00 12.53
CA LEU A 209 1.16 11.92 13.10
C LEU A 209 1.64 13.37 13.18
N GLU A 210 2.96 13.58 13.25
CA GLU A 210 3.59 14.90 13.11
C GLU A 210 3.24 15.51 11.77
#